data_AF-V9IK30-F1
#
_entry.id   AF-V9IK30-F1
#
_cell.length_a   1.000
_cell.length_b   1.000
_cell.length_c   1.000
_cell.angle_alpha   90.00
_cell.angle_beta   90.00
_cell.angle_gamma   90.00
#
_symmetry.space_group_name_H-M   'P 1'
#
loop_
_entity.id
_entity.type
_entity.pdbx_description
1 polymer ?
#
loop_
_entity_poly.entity_id
_entity_poly.type
_entity_poly.pdbx_seq_one_letter_code
_entity_poly.pdbx_strand_id
1 'polypeptide(L)'
;MSQNEYLIPSRVVYNWDLKCYPVSNKAAAYLQDCPTLLDLKILNPRIYMAVDTMAQLQSLRIQLNLLRAYLFTCREPIIESLQKKVTPRDYLYEHVHQYSISDLYDISNGILAQQLQNVVEFARNHVINCWLCSQKGFICEICNNPKVIYPFDMGTTYRCGACNAVFHAECLNATKPCPKCERKRKRMDLPLLDVGCTDLSLDDAPTFSVNIN
;
A
#
# COMPACT_ATOMS: atom_id res chain seq x y z
N MET A 1 -13.63 -39.32 -24.25
CA MET A 1 -13.90 -37.88 -24.01
C MET A 1 -12.87 -37.41 -23.01
N SER A 2 -11.98 -36.49 -23.38
CA SER A 2 -11.04 -35.90 -22.42
C SER A 2 -11.86 -35.19 -21.33
N GLN A 3 -11.82 -35.71 -20.11
CA GLN A 3 -12.44 -35.03 -18.97
C GLN A 3 -11.57 -33.82 -18.64
N ASN A 4 -12.08 -32.64 -18.97
CA ASN A 4 -11.44 -31.39 -18.56
C ASN A 4 -11.68 -31.22 -17.06
N GLU A 5 -10.62 -31.18 -16.28
CA GLU A 5 -10.68 -30.98 -14.84
C GLU A 5 -10.17 -29.59 -14.46
N TYR A 6 -10.96 -28.85 -13.70
CA TYR A 6 -10.64 -27.48 -13.31
C TYR A 6 -10.88 -27.25 -11.81
N LEU A 7 -10.11 -26.33 -11.21
CA LEU A 7 -10.44 -25.75 -9.92
C LEU A 7 -11.76 -25.00 -10.03
N ILE A 8 -12.63 -25.19 -9.05
CA ILE A 8 -13.91 -24.50 -9.00
C ILE A 8 -13.77 -23.28 -8.08
N PRO A 9 -13.87 -22.03 -8.61
CA PRO A 9 -13.51 -20.84 -7.84
C PRO A 9 -14.31 -20.69 -6.53
N SER A 10 -15.60 -21.00 -6.54
CA SER A 10 -16.43 -20.95 -5.32
C SER A 10 -15.97 -21.95 -4.25
N ARG A 11 -15.50 -23.14 -4.65
CA ARG A 11 -14.97 -24.15 -3.71
C ARG A 11 -13.66 -23.69 -3.09
N VAL A 12 -12.78 -23.09 -3.89
CA VAL A 12 -11.52 -22.51 -3.39
C VAL A 12 -11.82 -21.38 -2.41
N VAL A 13 -12.66 -20.41 -2.79
CA VAL A 13 -12.91 -19.20 -2.00
C VAL A 13 -13.61 -19.48 -0.68
N TYR A 14 -14.63 -20.34 -0.67
CA TYR A 14 -15.47 -20.55 0.52
C TYR A 14 -15.06 -21.75 1.37
N ASN A 15 -14.45 -22.78 0.76
CA ASN A 15 -14.14 -24.04 1.45
C ASN A 15 -12.65 -24.38 1.46
N TRP A 16 -11.80 -23.53 0.86
CA TRP A 16 -10.37 -23.81 0.67
C TRP A 16 -10.10 -25.17 -0.02
N ASP A 17 -10.99 -25.56 -0.91
CA ASP A 17 -10.92 -26.83 -1.63
C ASP A 17 -10.15 -26.63 -2.95
N LEU A 18 -8.89 -27.07 -2.92
CA LEU A 18 -7.91 -26.91 -4.02
C LEU A 18 -7.89 -28.11 -4.98
N LYS A 19 -8.95 -28.93 -5.01
CA LYS A 19 -9.05 -30.07 -5.92
C LYS A 19 -9.63 -29.65 -7.27
N CYS A 20 -9.14 -30.27 -8.35
CA CYS A 20 -9.75 -30.16 -9.66
C CYS A 20 -10.96 -31.09 -9.75
N TYR A 21 -11.99 -30.65 -10.48
CA TYR A 21 -13.22 -31.39 -10.70
C TYR A 21 -13.55 -31.46 -12.19
N PRO A 22 -14.15 -32.56 -12.67
CA PRO A 22 -14.65 -32.65 -14.04
C PRO A 22 -15.68 -31.56 -14.30
N VAL A 23 -15.48 -30.80 -15.38
CA VAL A 23 -16.38 -29.75 -15.84
C VAL A 23 -16.80 -29.98 -17.28
N SER A 24 -17.91 -29.36 -17.68
CA SER A 24 -18.31 -29.36 -19.09
C SER A 24 -17.31 -28.57 -19.94
N ASN A 25 -17.22 -28.88 -21.23
CA ASN A 25 -16.35 -28.15 -22.17
C ASN A 25 -16.65 -26.64 -22.18
N LYS A 26 -17.92 -26.25 -22.03
CA LYS A 26 -18.32 -24.84 -21.95
C LYS A 26 -17.79 -24.16 -20.69
N ALA A 27 -17.84 -24.85 -19.55
CA ALA A 27 -17.31 -24.33 -18.29
C ALA A 27 -15.78 -24.26 -18.30
N ALA A 28 -15.11 -25.27 -18.87
CA ALA A 28 -13.66 -25.28 -19.05
C ALA A 28 -13.19 -24.06 -19.88
N ALA A 29 -13.83 -23.81 -21.03
CA ALA A 29 -13.51 -22.66 -21.88
C ALA A 29 -13.74 -21.33 -21.14
N TYR A 30 -14.83 -21.21 -20.38
CA TYR A 30 -15.09 -20.01 -19.58
C TYR A 30 -14.03 -19.80 -18.49
N LEU A 31 -13.65 -20.84 -17.75
CA LEU A 31 -12.68 -20.75 -16.66
C LEU A 31 -11.28 -20.43 -17.15
N GLN A 32 -10.90 -20.93 -18.33
CA GLN A 32 -9.61 -20.67 -18.95
C GLN A 32 -9.45 -19.19 -19.33
N ASP A 33 -10.48 -18.59 -19.91
CA ASP A 33 -10.42 -17.23 -20.45
C ASP A 33 -11.20 -16.20 -19.61
N CYS A 34 -11.51 -16.52 -18.35
CA CYS A 34 -12.30 -15.64 -17.49
C CYS A 34 -11.52 -14.35 -17.15
N PRO A 35 -11.94 -13.16 -17.61
CA PRO A 35 -11.22 -11.92 -17.32
C PRO A 35 -11.57 -11.35 -15.93
N THR A 36 -12.49 -11.99 -15.21
CA THR A 36 -13.06 -11.44 -13.97
C THR A 36 -12.10 -11.65 -12.81
N LEU A 37 -11.80 -10.56 -12.09
CA LEU A 37 -11.10 -10.61 -10.83
C LEU A 37 -12.08 -10.80 -9.67
N LEU A 38 -11.75 -11.71 -8.76
CA LEU A 38 -12.48 -12.00 -7.54
C LEU A 38 -11.92 -11.17 -6.39
N ASP A 39 -12.76 -10.33 -5.77
CA ASP A 39 -12.38 -9.61 -4.55
C ASP A 39 -12.62 -10.50 -3.32
N LEU A 40 -11.56 -11.09 -2.77
CA LEU A 40 -11.66 -12.00 -1.64
C LEU A 40 -12.02 -11.32 -0.32
N LYS A 41 -11.78 -10.01 -0.20
CA LYS A 41 -12.20 -9.26 1.00
C LYS A 41 -13.72 -9.07 1.02
N ILE A 42 -14.33 -8.96 -0.16
CA ILE A 42 -15.80 -8.89 -0.29
C ILE A 42 -16.40 -10.30 -0.18
N LEU A 43 -15.85 -11.28 -0.90
CA LEU A 43 -16.43 -12.62 -0.99
C LEU A 43 -16.26 -13.42 0.31
N ASN A 44 -15.05 -13.49 0.87
CA ASN A 44 -14.77 -14.24 2.09
C ASN A 44 -13.60 -13.59 2.89
N PRO A 45 -13.85 -12.51 3.65
CA PRO A 45 -12.79 -11.83 4.39
C PRO A 45 -12.10 -12.71 5.44
N ARG A 46 -12.79 -13.75 5.93
CA ARG A 46 -12.25 -14.69 6.91
C ARG A 46 -11.16 -15.58 6.35
N ILE A 47 -11.04 -15.70 5.02
CA ILE A 47 -10.01 -16.54 4.37
C ILE A 47 -8.59 -16.15 4.81
N TYR A 48 -8.34 -14.86 5.04
CA TYR A 48 -7.05 -14.35 5.49
C TYR A 48 -6.72 -14.69 6.94
N MET A 49 -7.72 -15.03 7.75
CA MET A 49 -7.52 -15.48 9.14
C MET A 49 -7.51 -16.99 9.25
N ALA A 50 -8.22 -17.68 8.36
CA ALA A 50 -8.40 -19.13 8.41
C ALA A 50 -7.31 -19.90 7.66
N VAL A 51 -6.61 -19.25 6.72
CA VAL A 51 -5.65 -19.91 5.82
C VAL A 51 -4.34 -19.13 5.81
N ASP A 52 -3.28 -19.78 6.30
CA ASP A 52 -1.94 -19.17 6.43
C ASP A 52 -1.36 -18.72 5.09
N THR A 53 -1.53 -19.51 4.02
CA THR A 53 -1.07 -19.16 2.68
C THR A 53 -1.74 -17.86 2.19
N MET A 54 -3.03 -17.68 2.48
CA MET A 54 -3.73 -16.44 2.11
C MET A 54 -3.29 -15.27 2.98
N ALA A 55 -3.06 -15.48 4.28
CA ALA A 55 -2.49 -14.47 5.16
C ALA A 55 -1.12 -13.99 4.64
N GLN A 56 -0.26 -14.93 4.24
CA GLN A 56 1.05 -14.64 3.65
C GLN A 56 0.92 -13.83 2.35
N LEU A 57 0.06 -14.27 1.42
CA LEU A 57 -0.18 -13.58 0.15
C LEU A 57 -0.74 -12.18 0.37
N GLN A 58 -1.66 -12.02 1.32
CA GLN A 58 -2.18 -10.70 1.69
C GLN A 58 -1.05 -9.80 2.19
N SER A 59 -0.21 -10.31 3.09
CA SER A 59 0.95 -9.56 3.60
C SER A 59 1.89 -9.14 2.47
N LEU A 60 2.26 -10.06 1.56
CA LEU A 60 3.11 -9.74 0.41
C LEU A 60 2.49 -8.69 -0.51
N ARG A 61 1.19 -8.79 -0.78
CA ARG A 61 0.50 -7.81 -1.65
C ARG A 61 0.35 -6.44 -0.99
N ILE A 62 0.13 -6.37 0.33
CA ILE A 62 0.15 -5.09 1.05
C ILE A 62 1.55 -4.47 0.99
N GLN A 63 2.61 -5.26 1.22
CA GLN A 63 3.98 -4.78 1.09
C GLN A 63 4.25 -4.24 -0.30
N LEU A 64 3.87 -5.00 -1.34
CA LEU A 64 4.06 -4.61 -2.72
C LEU A 64 3.30 -3.33 -3.07
N ASN A 65 2.06 -3.19 -2.60
CA ASN A 65 1.26 -1.97 -2.79
C ASN A 65 1.90 -0.74 -2.11
N LEU A 66 2.49 -0.92 -0.93
CA LEU A 66 3.23 0.16 -0.24
C LEU A 66 4.53 0.49 -0.97
N LEU A 67 5.28 -0.51 -1.43
CA LEU A 67 6.51 -0.35 -2.21
C LEU A 67 6.25 0.36 -3.54
N ARG A 68 5.13 0.05 -4.20
CA ARG A 68 4.69 0.72 -5.44
C ARG A 68 4.71 2.25 -5.31
N ALA A 69 4.24 2.80 -4.19
CA ALA A 69 4.21 4.25 -3.96
C ALA A 69 5.60 4.91 -4.02
N TYR A 70 6.65 4.17 -3.65
CA TYR A 70 8.04 4.63 -3.77
C TYR A 70 8.54 4.50 -5.20
N LEU A 71 8.35 3.34 -5.83
CA LEU A 71 8.88 3.05 -7.17
C LEU A 71 8.25 3.93 -8.25
N PHE A 72 6.93 4.15 -8.20
CA PHE A 72 6.21 4.97 -9.19
C PHE A 72 6.49 6.47 -9.08
N THR A 73 7.19 6.88 -8.03
CA THR A 73 7.69 8.26 -7.87
C THR A 73 9.22 8.31 -7.94
N CYS A 74 9.84 7.25 -8.48
CA CYS A 74 11.27 7.14 -8.77
C CYS A 74 11.52 7.27 -10.29
N ARG A 75 12.71 6.89 -10.76
CA ARG A 75 13.13 6.97 -12.16
C ARG A 75 12.44 5.89 -13.00
N GLU A 76 12.03 6.24 -14.21
CA GLU A 76 11.27 5.37 -15.14
C GLU A 76 11.79 3.92 -15.30
N PRO A 77 13.11 3.64 -15.39
CA PRO A 77 13.59 2.26 -15.58
C PRO A 77 13.19 1.29 -14.46
N ILE A 78 13.02 1.77 -13.22
CA ILE A 78 12.58 0.89 -12.12
C ILE A 78 11.09 0.57 -12.21
N ILE A 79 10.29 1.53 -12.72
CA ILE A 79 8.85 1.38 -12.90
C ILE A 79 8.60 0.29 -13.94
N GLU A 80 9.26 0.38 -15.10
CA GLU A 80 9.18 -0.65 -16.14
C GLU A 80 9.67 -2.01 -15.64
N SER A 81 10.76 -2.03 -14.86
CA SER A 81 11.31 -3.27 -14.32
C SER A 81 10.33 -3.96 -13.36
N LEU A 82 9.60 -3.19 -12.55
CA LEU A 82 8.54 -3.71 -11.72
C LEU A 82 7.38 -4.25 -12.56
N GLN A 83 6.89 -3.46 -13.52
CA GLN A 83 5.78 -3.85 -14.41
C GLN A 83 6.11 -5.16 -15.15
N LYS A 84 7.28 -5.25 -15.78
CA LYS A 84 7.74 -6.46 -16.50
C LYS A 84 7.76 -7.72 -15.61
N LYS A 85 8.01 -7.60 -14.31
CA LYS A 85 8.04 -8.74 -13.37
C LYS A 85 6.66 -9.28 -13.00
N VAL A 86 5.61 -8.50 -13.22
CA VAL A 86 4.23 -8.84 -12.84
C VAL A 86 3.28 -8.86 -14.02
N THR A 87 3.66 -8.33 -15.19
CA THR A 87 2.88 -8.38 -16.43
C THR A 87 2.40 -9.81 -16.72
N PRO A 88 1.12 -10.01 -17.10
CA PRO A 88 0.07 -9.01 -17.34
C PRO A 88 -0.77 -8.65 -16.09
N ARG A 89 -0.31 -9.00 -14.88
CA ARG A 89 -1.08 -8.94 -13.63
C ARG A 89 -0.81 -7.69 -12.82
N ASP A 90 -1.00 -6.51 -13.42
CA ASP A 90 -0.75 -5.22 -12.74
C ASP A 90 -1.55 -5.07 -11.44
N TYR A 91 -2.78 -5.61 -11.39
CA TYR A 91 -3.61 -5.65 -10.20
C TYR A 91 -2.91 -6.25 -8.96
N LEU A 92 -1.85 -7.06 -9.12
CA LEU A 92 -1.09 -7.62 -8.01
C LEU A 92 -0.51 -6.55 -7.07
N TYR A 93 -0.07 -5.41 -7.62
CA TYR A 93 0.43 -4.28 -6.84
C TYR A 93 -0.59 -3.14 -6.65
N GLU A 94 -1.72 -3.16 -7.38
CA GLU A 94 -2.75 -2.11 -7.30
C GLU A 94 -3.90 -2.44 -6.36
N HIS A 95 -4.38 -3.69 -6.40
CA HIS A 95 -5.63 -4.11 -5.78
C HIS A 95 -5.44 -5.35 -4.92
N VAL A 96 -4.88 -5.18 -3.72
CA VAL A 96 -4.46 -6.23 -2.76
C VAL A 96 -5.41 -7.44 -2.62
N HIS A 97 -6.72 -7.23 -2.77
CA HIS A 97 -7.73 -8.28 -2.54
C HIS A 97 -8.29 -8.93 -3.81
N GLN A 98 -7.90 -8.47 -5.00
CA GLN A 98 -8.39 -8.97 -6.28
C GLN A 98 -7.49 -10.06 -6.85
N TYR A 99 -8.07 -11.22 -7.19
CA TYR A 99 -7.36 -12.38 -7.73
C TYR A 99 -8.08 -12.90 -8.97
N SER A 100 -7.33 -13.29 -9.99
CA SER A 100 -7.85 -13.99 -11.16
C SER A 100 -8.07 -15.49 -10.88
N ILE A 101 -8.71 -16.18 -11.82
CA ILE A 101 -8.85 -17.65 -11.74
C ILE A 101 -7.48 -18.34 -11.84
N SER A 102 -6.58 -17.85 -12.70
CA SER A 102 -5.23 -18.40 -12.82
C SER A 102 -4.40 -18.20 -11.55
N ASP A 103 -4.61 -17.10 -10.83
CA ASP A 103 -3.99 -16.94 -9.51
C ASP A 103 -4.39 -18.04 -8.54
N LEU A 104 -5.64 -18.52 -8.55
CA LEU A 104 -6.07 -19.61 -7.66
C LEU A 104 -5.29 -20.91 -7.92
N TYR A 105 -4.96 -21.19 -9.18
CA TYR A 105 -4.06 -22.30 -9.53
C TYR A 105 -2.65 -22.06 -9.03
N ASP A 106 -2.09 -20.88 -9.25
CA ASP A 106 -0.74 -20.54 -8.80
C ASP A 106 -0.62 -20.52 -7.27
N ILE A 107 -1.71 -20.21 -6.56
CA ILE A 107 -1.81 -20.31 -5.10
C ILE A 107 -1.73 -21.76 -4.67
N SER A 108 -2.48 -22.66 -5.31
CA SER A 108 -2.49 -24.08 -4.96
C SER A 108 -1.13 -24.75 -5.09
N ASN A 109 -0.29 -24.26 -6.01
CA ASN A 109 1.05 -24.77 -6.28
C ASN A 109 2.17 -23.94 -5.61
N GLY A 110 1.83 -22.91 -4.83
CA GLY A 110 2.80 -22.01 -4.16
C GLY A 110 3.55 -21.05 -5.10
N ILE A 111 3.29 -21.10 -6.41
CA ILE A 111 3.94 -20.30 -7.45
C ILE A 111 3.72 -18.80 -7.20
N LEU A 112 2.48 -18.40 -6.90
CA LEU A 112 2.16 -16.98 -6.70
C LEU A 112 2.88 -16.41 -5.47
N ALA A 113 2.98 -17.18 -4.39
CA ALA A 113 3.67 -16.76 -3.18
C ALA A 113 5.16 -16.52 -3.45
N GLN A 114 5.82 -17.45 -4.15
CA GLN A 114 7.23 -17.32 -4.51
C GLN A 114 7.47 -16.14 -5.45
N GLN A 115 6.62 -15.95 -6.46
CA GLN A 115 6.71 -14.81 -7.37
C GLN A 115 6.60 -13.49 -6.60
N LEU A 116 5.58 -13.35 -5.73
CA LEU A 116 5.38 -12.14 -4.94
C LEU A 116 6.53 -11.88 -3.98
N GLN A 117 7.09 -12.90 -3.33
CA GLN A 117 8.30 -12.76 -2.50
C GLN A 117 9.46 -12.16 -3.28
N ASN A 118 9.76 -12.69 -4.46
CA ASN A 118 10.84 -12.20 -5.30
C ASN A 118 10.62 -10.74 -5.75
N VAL A 119 9.38 -10.38 -6.09
CA VAL A 119 9.04 -9.01 -6.52
C VAL A 119 9.09 -8.02 -5.34
N VAL A 120 8.59 -8.42 -4.18
CA VAL A 120 8.67 -7.62 -2.94
C VAL A 120 10.12 -7.40 -2.55
N GLU A 121 10.96 -8.43 -2.58
CA GLU A 121 12.39 -8.32 -2.27
C GLU A 121 13.11 -7.39 -3.25
N PHE A 122 12.86 -7.52 -4.55
CA PHE A 122 13.38 -6.61 -5.56
C PHE A 122 13.02 -5.15 -5.27
N ALA A 123 11.74 -4.86 -5.04
CA ALA A 123 11.28 -3.51 -4.80
C ALA A 123 11.80 -2.95 -3.47
N ARG A 124 11.84 -3.78 -2.41
CA ARG A 124 12.42 -3.44 -1.11
C ARG A 124 13.90 -3.08 -1.25
N ASN A 125 14.68 -3.91 -1.92
CA ASN A 125 16.10 -3.68 -2.15
C ASN A 125 16.34 -2.38 -2.93
N HIS A 126 15.47 -2.06 -3.90
CA HIS A 126 15.53 -0.76 -4.56
C HIS A 126 15.27 0.39 -3.58
N VAL A 127 14.20 0.34 -2.80
CA VAL A 127 13.84 1.46 -1.90
C VAL A 127 14.94 1.75 -0.88
N ILE A 128 15.53 0.69 -0.29
CA ILE A 128 16.57 0.83 0.74
C ILE A 128 17.86 1.41 0.16
N ASN A 129 18.24 1.02 -1.06
CA ASN A 129 19.53 1.38 -1.66
C ASN A 129 19.45 2.57 -2.64
N CYS A 130 18.25 3.02 -3.02
CA CYS A 130 18.06 4.14 -3.92
C CYS A 130 18.03 5.46 -3.16
N TRP A 131 18.95 6.37 -3.49
CA TRP A 131 19.04 7.70 -2.88
C TRP A 131 17.77 8.55 -3.01
N LEU A 132 16.90 8.32 -3.99
CA LEU A 132 15.62 9.05 -4.11
C LEU A 132 14.54 8.44 -3.20
N CYS A 133 14.50 7.12 -3.12
CA CYS A 133 13.45 6.42 -2.39
C CYS A 133 13.72 6.43 -0.88
N SER A 134 14.99 6.34 -0.48
CA SER A 134 15.41 6.36 0.93
C SER A 134 15.01 7.66 1.64
N GLN A 135 14.98 8.78 0.91
CA GLN A 135 14.57 10.10 1.44
C GLN A 135 13.07 10.20 1.72
N LYS A 136 12.27 9.23 1.27
CA LYS A 136 10.82 9.13 1.49
C LYS A 136 10.47 8.19 2.66
N GLY A 137 11.47 7.70 3.38
CA GLY A 137 11.27 6.96 4.62
C GLY A 137 10.79 7.87 5.75
N PHE A 138 10.56 7.28 6.92
CA PHE A 138 10.03 7.98 8.09
C PHE A 138 11.03 7.94 9.24
N ILE A 139 11.00 8.97 10.07
CA ILE A 139 11.61 8.96 11.40
C ILE A 139 10.48 8.85 12.42
N CYS A 140 10.62 7.94 13.38
CA CYS A 140 9.59 7.75 14.40
C CYS A 140 9.56 8.95 15.35
N GLU A 141 8.50 9.75 15.31
CA GLU A 141 8.37 10.97 16.12
C GLU A 141 8.24 10.73 17.63
N ILE A 142 8.03 9.47 18.06
CA ILE A 142 7.86 9.12 19.48
C ILE A 142 9.21 8.88 20.15
N CYS A 143 10.04 8.00 19.58
CA CYS A 143 11.36 7.69 20.13
C CYS A 143 12.48 8.55 19.52
N ASN A 144 12.20 9.26 18.42
CA ASN A 144 13.14 10.12 17.70
C ASN A 144 14.46 9.42 17.31
N ASN A 145 14.43 8.10 17.13
CA ASN A 145 15.57 7.33 16.64
C ASN A 145 15.86 7.74 15.18
N PRO A 146 17.11 8.14 14.83
CA PRO A 146 17.45 8.59 13.48
C PRO A 146 17.41 7.49 12.42
N LYS A 147 17.26 6.22 12.81
CA LYS A 147 17.08 5.10 11.88
C LYS A 147 15.78 5.26 11.11
N VAL A 148 15.91 5.33 9.79
CA VAL A 148 14.77 5.40 8.86
C VAL A 148 13.96 4.11 8.94
N ILE A 149 12.64 4.26 9.01
CA ILE A 149 11.67 3.17 8.98
C ILE A 149 10.74 3.32 7.78
N TYR A 150 10.18 2.20 7.31
CA TYR A 150 9.34 2.15 6.14
C TYR A 150 8.00 1.46 6.41
N PRO A 151 6.91 1.88 5.76
CA PRO A 151 5.59 1.28 5.99
C PRO A 151 5.49 -0.17 5.53
N PHE A 152 6.34 -0.62 4.60
CA PHE A 152 6.36 -2.02 4.14
C PHE A 152 7.05 -2.97 5.14
N ASP A 153 7.70 -2.45 6.19
CA ASP A 153 8.25 -3.24 7.30
C ASP A 153 7.18 -3.54 8.35
N MET A 154 6.10 -4.20 7.94
CA MET A 154 4.87 -4.34 8.74
C MET A 154 5.03 -5.09 10.07
N GLY A 155 6.12 -5.86 10.24
CA GLY A 155 6.42 -6.56 11.49
C GLY A 155 7.08 -5.69 12.56
N THR A 156 7.77 -4.62 12.17
CA THR A 156 8.52 -3.74 13.08
C THR A 156 7.96 -2.32 13.14
N THR A 157 7.03 -2.00 12.24
CA THR A 157 6.43 -0.68 12.12
C THR A 157 4.90 -0.73 12.21
N TYR A 158 4.34 0.38 12.66
CA TYR A 158 2.90 0.63 12.67
C TYR A 158 2.61 1.87 11.82
N ARG A 159 1.70 1.71 10.85
CA ARG A 159 1.21 2.79 9.99
C ARG A 159 -0.16 3.24 10.46
N CYS A 160 -0.30 4.51 10.84
CA CYS A 160 -1.57 5.08 11.22
C CYS A 160 -2.57 5.05 10.04
N GLY A 161 -3.75 4.45 10.24
CA GLY A 161 -4.77 4.35 9.20
C GLY A 161 -5.40 5.68 8.77
N ALA A 162 -5.30 6.73 9.59
CA ALA A 162 -5.90 8.04 9.31
C ALA A 162 -4.95 9.01 8.59
N CYS A 163 -3.68 9.09 9.01
CA CYS A 163 -2.73 10.05 8.46
C CYS A 163 -1.53 9.41 7.76
N ASN A 164 -1.46 8.09 7.68
CA ASN A 164 -0.39 7.31 7.05
C ASN A 164 1.02 7.54 7.63
N ALA A 165 1.13 8.18 8.80
CA ALA A 165 2.41 8.30 9.50
C ALA A 165 2.86 6.93 10.01
N VAL A 166 4.17 6.71 9.99
CA VAL A 166 4.80 5.44 10.36
C VAL A 166 5.59 5.63 11.65
N PHE A 167 5.45 4.66 12.54
CA PHE A 167 6.11 4.60 13.84
C PHE A 167 6.66 3.19 14.04
N HIS A 168 7.57 2.98 15.00
CA HIS A 168 7.87 1.63 15.44
C HIS A 168 6.62 0.99 16.06
N ALA A 169 6.43 -0.32 15.86
CA ALA A 169 5.28 -1.06 16.40
C ALA A 169 5.21 -1.02 17.94
N GLU A 170 6.36 -0.90 18.60
CA GLU A 170 6.47 -0.73 20.05
C GLU A 170 6.07 0.69 20.51
N CYS A 171 6.33 1.70 19.67
CA CYS A 171 6.04 3.10 19.97
C CYS A 171 4.54 3.42 19.82
N LEU A 172 3.92 2.98 18.72
CA LEU A 172 2.49 3.22 18.43
C LEU A 172 1.82 1.93 17.94
N ASN A 173 0.55 1.77 18.28
CA ASN A 173 -0.30 0.67 17.83
C ASN A 173 -1.76 1.15 17.72
N ALA A 174 -2.68 0.25 17.37
CA ALA A 174 -4.09 0.57 17.15
C ALA A 174 -4.83 1.09 18.40
N THR A 175 -4.33 0.83 19.62
CA THR A 175 -5.00 1.25 20.86
C THR A 175 -4.48 2.59 21.38
N LYS A 176 -3.40 3.13 20.81
CA LYS A 176 -2.79 4.40 21.23
C LYS A 176 -3.17 5.52 20.27
N PRO A 177 -3.45 6.75 20.75
CA PRO A 177 -3.76 7.88 19.88
C PRO A 177 -2.53 8.31 19.07
N CYS A 178 -2.73 8.59 17.78
CA CYS A 178 -1.65 9.02 16.88
C CYS A 178 -1.24 10.48 17.15
N PRO A 179 0.02 10.77 17.53
CA PRO A 179 0.44 12.13 17.88
C PRO A 179 0.33 13.11 16.70
N LYS A 180 0.54 12.65 15.47
CA LYS A 180 0.39 13.49 14.27
C LYS A 180 -1.08 13.84 14.00
N CYS A 181 -2.00 12.90 14.18
CA CYS A 181 -3.44 13.15 14.07
C CYS A 181 -3.90 14.14 15.14
N GLU A 182 -3.43 13.99 16.38
CA GLU A 182 -3.71 14.91 17.48
C GLU A 182 -3.25 16.34 17.16
N ARG A 183 -2.00 16.50 16.68
CA ARG A 183 -1.49 17.81 16.25
C ARG A 183 -2.30 18.40 15.09
N LYS A 184 -2.72 17.58 14.13
CA LYS A 184 -3.55 18.03 13.01
C LYS A 184 -4.93 18.50 13.49
N ARG A 185 -5.57 17.75 14.38
CA ARG A 185 -6.86 18.13 14.99
C ARG A 185 -6.76 19.45 15.74
N LYS A 186 -5.78 19.59 16.65
CA LYS A 186 -5.57 20.84 17.40
C LYS A 186 -5.35 22.07 16.51
N ARG A 187 -4.72 21.92 15.34
CA ARG A 187 -4.55 23.02 14.37
C ARG A 187 -5.84 23.38 13.64
N MET A 188 -6.75 22.43 13.44
CA MET A 188 -8.06 22.67 12.83
C MET A 188 -9.06 23.24 13.84
N ASP A 189 -8.95 22.86 15.11
CA ASP A 189 -9.80 23.33 16.20
C ASP A 189 -9.39 24.72 16.72
N LEU A 190 -8.22 25.24 16.32
CA LEU A 190 -7.84 26.60 16.64
C LEU A 190 -8.86 27.54 15.97
N PRO A 191 -9.47 28.48 16.72
CA PRO A 191 -10.25 29.55 16.10
C PRO A 191 -9.38 30.19 15.02
N LEU A 192 -9.97 30.49 13.85
CA LEU A 192 -9.36 31.43 12.91
C LEU A 192 -9.25 32.75 13.68
N LEU A 193 -8.16 32.95 14.41
CA LEU A 193 -7.86 34.22 15.04
C LEU A 193 -7.67 35.19 13.89
N ASP A 194 -8.69 36.02 13.74
CA ASP A 194 -8.79 37.25 13.00
C ASP A 194 -7.42 37.74 12.50
N VAL A 195 -7.16 37.58 11.20
CA VAL A 195 -6.17 38.41 10.49
C VAL A 195 -6.82 39.78 10.29
N GLY A 196 -7.23 40.38 11.40
CA GLY A 196 -7.78 41.71 11.50
C GLY A 196 -6.63 42.66 11.73
N CYS A 197 -6.27 43.37 10.66
CA CYS A 197 -5.65 44.70 10.65
C CYS A 197 -4.61 44.96 11.76
N THR A 198 -3.33 44.76 11.47
CA THR A 198 -2.30 45.58 12.13
C THR A 198 -2.53 47.01 11.68
N ASP A 199 -3.12 47.81 12.58
CA ASP A 199 -3.22 49.25 12.45
C ASP A 199 -1.79 49.80 12.31
N LEU A 200 -1.38 50.11 11.07
CA LEU A 200 -0.20 50.91 10.79
C LEU A 200 -0.59 52.34 11.15
N SER A 201 -0.19 52.78 12.33
CA SER A 201 -0.23 54.17 12.73
C SER A 201 0.52 55.02 11.69
N LEU A 202 -0.25 55.70 10.84
CA LEU A 202 0.19 56.76 9.93
C LEU A 202 0.43 58.04 10.74
N ASP A 203 1.48 58.08 11.54
CA ASP A 203 1.99 59.31 12.13
C ASP A 203 3.52 59.25 12.12
N ASP A 204 4.09 59.67 10.99
CA ASP A 204 5.40 60.32 10.88
C ASP A 204 5.71 60.58 9.39
N ALA A 205 5.07 61.60 8.82
CA ALA A 205 5.46 62.14 7.52
C ALA A 205 6.57 63.20 7.73
N PRO A 206 7.78 63.02 7.18
CA PRO A 206 8.82 64.05 7.25
C PRO A 206 8.47 65.20 6.28
N THR A 207 8.32 66.40 6.84
CA THR A 207 8.16 67.65 6.09
C THR A 207 9.41 67.94 5.26
N PHE A 208 9.26 67.95 3.94
CA PHE A 208 10.24 68.52 3.02
C PHE A 208 10.34 70.03 3.23
N SER A 209 11.53 70.51 3.58
CA SER A 209 11.91 71.92 3.41
C SER A 209 12.98 71.99 2.31
N VAL A 210 12.55 72.55 1.18
CA VAL A 210 13.42 72.97 0.08
C VAL A 210 14.15 74.22 0.53
N ASN A 211 15.48 74.20 0.59
CA ASN A 211 16.28 75.41 0.67
C ASN A 211 17.05 75.60 -0.64
N ILE A 212 16.65 76.64 -1.35
CA ILE A 212 17.39 77.27 -2.44
C ILE A 212 18.45 78.16 -1.78
N ASN A 213 19.71 77.91 -2.12
CA ASN A 213 20.76 78.92 -2.30
C ASN A 213 21.93 78.29 -3.06
#